data_AF-A0A6S6UJN7-F1
#
_entry.id   AF-A0A6S6UJN7-F1
#
_cell.length_a   1.000
_cell.length_b   1.000
_cell.length_c   1.000
_cell.angle_alpha   90.00
_cell.angle_beta   90.00
_cell.angle_gamma   90.00
#
_symmetry.space_group_name_H-M   'P 1'
#
loop_
_entity.id
_entity.type
_entity.pdbx_description
1 polymer ?
#
loop_
_entity_poly.entity_id
_entity_poly.type
_entity_poly.pdbx_seq_one_letter_code
_entity_poly.pdbx_strand_id
1 'polypeptide(L)'
;MSFNILDTMKDHLSDQVMTRIGDVIGSDAGQTTNALSGALPGLFDRFADAGNNESAAEALFAAVKDQDDTILDSLGDFLAGDNASRVANSGSSLLSSLLGNNNLSNLADTVSRLSGLGAGSSSSLLGMLAPLALGVIKRKLLSDDAFDLSSMTSMLTGQKQNIQAALPQRFIQDNGEPLDVETTELNKVEPVTVTDKVTHQHETLEDNSASLFAKLIPWLMLLAGIIVLYFLFSGKSDGEKVVEKQTSTSEIIERSATTAPENTQPLINDNPVAPEKPEESGQSDTKSMMEQAIPAAGKINITNELRNNLSNITQGLSGIRDIESAKATIPAIDAANSKIGEMTGMLDSMPAPAKGAIGKLISSALPQLQMLSDKANNIPGVGEIINPALNALSENLQKFQ
;
A
#
# COMPACT_ATOMS: atom_id res chain seq x y z
N MET A 1 -27.04 17.36 16.86
CA MET A 1 -26.70 16.00 17.35
C MET A 1 -25.27 15.73 16.91
N SER A 2 -24.39 15.28 17.80
CA SER A 2 -23.00 14.97 17.45
C SER A 2 -22.99 13.78 16.50
N PHE A 3 -22.38 13.96 15.31
CA PHE A 3 -22.13 12.85 14.40
C PHE A 3 -21.12 11.90 15.04
N ASN A 4 -21.49 10.62 15.16
CA ASN A 4 -20.60 9.56 15.62
C ASN A 4 -20.29 8.64 14.44
N ILE A 5 -19.01 8.64 14.04
CA ILE A 5 -18.51 7.83 12.93
C ILE A 5 -18.71 6.33 13.19
N LEU A 6 -18.62 5.92 14.46
CA LEU A 6 -18.75 4.54 14.87
C LEU A 6 -20.18 4.04 14.75
N ASP A 7 -21.15 4.87 15.17
CA ASP A 7 -22.56 4.50 15.12
C ASP A 7 -23.04 4.43 13.67
N THR A 8 -22.61 5.40 12.84
CA THR A 8 -22.86 5.38 11.38
C THR A 8 -22.33 4.10 10.74
N MET A 9 -21.14 3.66 11.12
CA MET A 9 -20.56 2.43 10.57
C MET A 9 -21.29 1.18 11.06
N LYS A 10 -21.68 1.12 12.34
CA LYS A 10 -22.48 0.01 12.89
C LYS A 10 -23.84 -0.11 12.19
N ASP A 11 -24.49 1.01 11.89
CA ASP A 11 -25.78 1.04 11.20
C ASP A 11 -25.68 0.47 9.76
N HIS A 12 -24.51 0.60 9.13
CA HIS A 12 -24.23 0.02 7.82
C HIS A 12 -23.81 -1.46 7.87
N LEU A 13 -23.48 -2.00 9.04
CA LEU A 13 -23.09 -3.40 9.23
C LEU A 13 -24.32 -4.22 9.61
N SER A 14 -25.14 -4.53 8.60
CA SER A 14 -26.32 -5.40 8.76
C SER A 14 -25.93 -6.81 9.21
N ASP A 15 -26.89 -7.56 9.76
CA ASP A 15 -26.71 -8.97 10.14
C ASP A 15 -26.17 -9.82 8.98
N GLN A 16 -26.56 -9.49 7.75
CA GLN A 16 -26.09 -10.15 6.54
C GLN A 16 -24.60 -9.87 6.29
N VAL A 17 -24.15 -8.63 6.47
CA VAL A 17 -22.73 -8.25 6.34
C VAL A 17 -21.91 -8.90 7.46
N MET A 18 -22.42 -8.92 8.68
CA MET A 18 -21.77 -9.56 9.83
C MET A 18 -21.60 -11.06 9.61
N THR A 19 -22.63 -11.73 9.08
CA THR A 19 -22.58 -13.15 8.72
C THR A 19 -21.51 -13.39 7.66
N ARG A 20 -21.49 -12.56 6.61
CA ARG A 20 -20.51 -12.68 5.52
C ARG A 20 -19.07 -12.47 5.98
N ILE A 21 -18.85 -11.50 6.87
CA ILE A 21 -17.55 -11.26 7.50
C ILE A 21 -17.12 -12.50 8.28
N GLY A 22 -18.03 -13.07 9.10
CA GLY A 22 -17.79 -14.31 9.86
C GLY A 22 -17.43 -15.49 8.96
N ASP A 23 -18.16 -15.68 7.86
CA ASP A 23 -17.90 -16.75 6.87
C ASP A 23 -16.49 -16.65 6.27
N VAL A 24 -16.05 -15.43 5.98
CA VAL A 24 -14.76 -15.16 5.32
C VAL A 24 -13.59 -15.32 6.30
N ILE A 25 -13.75 -14.88 7.54
CA ILE A 25 -12.68 -14.95 8.56
C ILE A 25 -12.72 -16.24 9.37
N GLY A 26 -13.72 -17.10 9.12
CA GLY A 26 -13.89 -18.40 9.76
C GLY A 26 -14.29 -18.32 11.22
N SER A 27 -15.20 -17.40 11.58
CA SER A 27 -15.60 -17.14 12.96
C SER A 27 -17.11 -17.20 13.19
N ASP A 28 -17.50 -17.44 14.44
CA ASP A 28 -18.90 -17.38 14.84
C ASP A 28 -19.38 -15.93 15.05
N ALA A 29 -20.70 -15.75 15.12
CA ALA A 29 -21.34 -14.44 15.26
C ALA A 29 -20.88 -13.67 16.52
N GLY A 30 -20.61 -14.38 17.62
CA GLY A 30 -20.12 -13.77 18.86
C GLY A 30 -18.69 -13.27 18.73
N GLN A 31 -17.81 -14.08 18.14
CA GLN A 31 -16.43 -13.67 17.82
C GLN A 31 -16.39 -12.48 16.87
N THR A 32 -17.18 -12.51 15.79
CA THR A 32 -17.26 -11.41 14.81
C THR A 32 -17.72 -10.12 15.49
N THR A 33 -18.77 -10.20 16.32
CA THR A 33 -19.32 -9.03 17.04
C THR A 33 -18.29 -8.43 18.01
N ASN A 34 -17.62 -9.28 18.79
CA ASN A 34 -16.58 -8.84 19.72
C ASN A 34 -15.37 -8.26 18.99
N ALA A 35 -14.97 -8.87 17.87
CA ALA A 35 -13.89 -8.38 17.04
C ALA A 35 -14.21 -7.00 16.49
N LEU A 36 -15.40 -6.82 15.93
CA LEU A 36 -15.85 -5.55 15.37
C LEU A 36 -15.93 -4.44 16.44
N SER A 37 -16.36 -4.80 17.66
CA SER A 37 -16.48 -3.87 18.79
C SER A 37 -15.13 -3.29 19.25
N GLY A 38 -14.03 -4.02 19.05
CA GLY A 38 -12.67 -3.50 19.29
C GLY A 38 -11.98 -2.97 18.02
N ALA A 39 -12.24 -3.61 16.88
CA ALA A 39 -11.59 -3.30 15.61
C ALA A 39 -12.05 -1.94 15.07
N LEU A 40 -13.34 -1.61 15.13
CA LEU A 40 -13.83 -0.33 14.62
C LEU A 40 -13.28 0.86 15.40
N PRO A 41 -13.42 0.93 16.74
CA PRO A 41 -12.88 2.06 17.48
C PRO A 41 -11.35 2.08 17.41
N GLY A 42 -10.69 0.92 17.47
CA GLY A 42 -9.23 0.83 17.33
C GLY A 42 -8.73 1.31 15.97
N LEU A 43 -9.43 0.99 14.88
CA LEU A 43 -9.08 1.45 13.55
C LEU A 43 -9.22 2.97 13.41
N PHE A 44 -10.33 3.54 13.89
CA PHE A 44 -10.53 4.99 13.85
C PHE A 44 -9.56 5.74 14.76
N ASP A 45 -9.19 5.17 15.91
CA ASP A 45 -8.17 5.74 16.80
C ASP A 45 -6.82 5.81 16.09
N ARG A 46 -6.41 4.73 15.40
CA ARG A 46 -5.18 4.72 14.60
C ARG A 46 -5.23 5.66 13.40
N PHE A 47 -6.39 5.85 12.77
CA PHE A 47 -6.54 6.87 11.72
C PHE A 47 -6.46 8.29 12.27
N ALA A 48 -7.04 8.54 13.45
CA ALA A 48 -6.90 9.83 14.12
C ALA A 48 -5.44 10.10 14.50
N ASP A 49 -4.71 9.09 14.97
CA ASP A 49 -3.27 9.20 15.24
C ASP A 49 -2.46 9.39 13.95
N ALA A 50 -2.80 8.69 12.86
CA ALA A 50 -2.17 8.88 11.55
C ALA A 50 -2.39 10.31 11.02
N GLY A 51 -3.58 10.90 11.25
CA GLY A 51 -3.87 12.30 10.92
C GLY A 51 -3.00 13.32 11.65
N ASN A 52 -2.40 12.96 12.79
CA ASN A 52 -1.49 13.84 13.54
C ASN A 52 -0.02 13.75 13.08
N ASN A 53 0.30 12.87 12.12
CA ASN A 53 1.63 12.73 11.53
C ASN A 53 1.58 13.23 10.07
N GLU A 54 2.46 14.16 9.71
CA GLU A 54 2.44 14.80 8.38
C GLU A 54 2.45 13.79 7.21
N SER A 55 3.34 12.80 7.23
CA SER A 55 3.43 11.80 6.16
C SER A 55 2.28 10.80 6.17
N ALA A 56 1.85 10.34 7.34
CA ALA A 56 0.75 9.38 7.45
C ALA A 56 -0.61 10.04 7.15
N ALA A 57 -0.77 11.33 7.47
CA ALA A 57 -1.96 12.11 7.17
C ALA A 57 -2.10 12.33 5.66
N GLU A 58 -1.02 12.65 4.96
CA GLU A 58 -1.00 12.73 3.50
C GLU A 58 -1.36 11.39 2.84
N ALA A 59 -0.76 10.29 3.29
CA ALA A 59 -1.06 8.96 2.78
C ALA A 59 -2.52 8.55 3.07
N LEU A 60 -3.02 8.84 4.28
CA LEU A 60 -4.40 8.59 4.67
C LEU A 60 -5.36 9.42 3.81
N PHE A 61 -5.08 10.69 3.59
CA PHE A 61 -5.89 11.56 2.75
C PHE A 61 -5.89 11.11 1.28
N ALA A 62 -4.74 10.66 0.75
CA ALA A 62 -4.66 10.06 -0.58
C ALA A 62 -5.53 8.79 -0.67
N ALA A 63 -5.48 7.93 0.35
CA ALA A 63 -6.33 6.75 0.42
C ALA A 63 -7.82 7.10 0.50
N VAL A 64 -8.21 8.10 1.31
CA VAL A 64 -9.58 8.61 1.39
C VAL A 64 -10.05 9.19 0.05
N LYS A 65 -9.16 9.87 -0.68
CA LYS A 65 -9.44 10.44 -2.00
C LYS A 65 -9.71 9.36 -3.05
N ASP A 66 -8.88 8.32 -3.07
CA ASP A 66 -8.96 7.24 -4.04
C ASP A 66 -10.04 6.19 -3.69
N GLN A 67 -10.44 6.11 -2.42
CA GLN A 67 -11.48 5.19 -1.95
C GLN A 67 -12.82 5.51 -2.61
N ASP A 68 -13.56 4.49 -3.03
CA ASP A 68 -14.95 4.64 -3.48
C ASP A 68 -15.88 4.68 -2.26
N ASP A 69 -16.72 5.71 -2.14
CA ASP A 69 -17.71 5.85 -1.06
C ASP A 69 -18.99 5.05 -1.32
N THR A 70 -19.26 4.64 -2.57
CA THR A 70 -20.39 3.76 -2.93
C THR A 70 -20.24 2.34 -2.39
N ILE A 71 -19.05 1.99 -1.90
CA ILE A 71 -18.76 0.74 -1.17
C ILE A 71 -19.71 0.53 0.02
N LEU A 72 -20.15 1.62 0.66
CA LEU A 72 -21.05 1.58 1.81
C LEU A 72 -22.48 1.22 1.40
N ASP A 73 -22.85 1.53 0.16
CA ASP A 73 -24.18 1.25 -0.38
C ASP A 73 -24.25 -0.17 -0.99
N SER A 74 -23.10 -0.75 -1.34
CA SER A 74 -22.97 -2.05 -2.01
C SER A 74 -22.20 -3.10 -1.19
N LEU A 75 -22.19 -2.99 0.15
CA LEU A 75 -21.42 -3.86 1.05
C LEU A 75 -21.67 -5.36 0.83
N GLY A 76 -22.93 -5.74 0.58
CA GLY A 76 -23.31 -7.13 0.33
C GLY A 76 -22.64 -7.70 -0.92
N ASP A 77 -22.66 -6.95 -2.03
CA ASP A 77 -22.06 -7.35 -3.30
C ASP A 77 -20.53 -7.29 -3.25
N PHE A 78 -20.00 -6.30 -2.54
CA PHE A 78 -18.56 -6.11 -2.38
C PHE A 78 -17.90 -7.22 -1.55
N LEU A 79 -18.61 -7.73 -0.55
CA LEU A 79 -18.15 -8.85 0.29
C LEU A 79 -18.63 -10.22 -0.23
N ALA A 80 -19.30 -10.27 -1.38
CA ALA A 80 -19.75 -11.52 -2.00
C ALA A 80 -18.62 -12.28 -2.71
N GLY A 81 -18.78 -13.60 -2.80
CA GLY A 81 -17.82 -14.53 -3.41
C GLY A 81 -16.39 -14.38 -2.89
N ASP A 82 -15.43 -14.45 -3.83
CA ASP A 82 -14.00 -14.31 -3.60
C ASP A 82 -13.54 -12.85 -3.39
N ASN A 83 -14.45 -11.88 -3.53
CA ASN A 83 -14.09 -10.46 -3.36
C ASN A 83 -13.70 -10.17 -1.92
N ALA A 84 -14.37 -10.76 -0.93
CA ALA A 84 -14.06 -10.50 0.48
C ALA A 84 -12.60 -10.80 0.84
N SER A 85 -12.03 -11.91 0.34
CA SER A 85 -10.62 -12.24 0.57
C SER A 85 -9.67 -11.27 -0.14
N ARG A 86 -10.01 -10.83 -1.35
CA ARG A 86 -9.23 -9.81 -2.08
C ARG A 86 -9.24 -8.48 -1.34
N VAL A 87 -10.41 -8.08 -0.86
CA VAL A 87 -10.63 -6.87 -0.08
C VAL A 87 -9.84 -6.92 1.23
N ALA A 88 -9.91 -8.04 1.95
CA ALA A 88 -9.12 -8.26 3.16
C ALA A 88 -7.62 -8.03 2.89
N ASN A 89 -7.06 -8.71 1.88
CA ASN A 89 -5.64 -8.60 1.54
C ASN A 89 -5.24 -7.18 1.08
N SER A 90 -6.07 -6.55 0.25
CA SER A 90 -5.84 -5.19 -0.24
C SER A 90 -5.88 -4.19 0.92
N GLY A 91 -6.85 -4.32 1.81
CA GLY A 91 -6.99 -3.44 2.97
C GLY A 91 -5.90 -3.66 4.02
N SER A 92 -5.43 -4.89 4.24
CA SER A 92 -4.27 -5.13 5.11
C SER A 92 -3.00 -4.47 4.55
N SER A 93 -2.81 -4.51 3.23
CA SER A 93 -1.68 -3.85 2.56
C SER A 93 -1.78 -2.32 2.67
N LEU A 94 -3.00 -1.79 2.51
CA LEU A 94 -3.29 -0.37 2.71
C LEU A 94 -2.99 0.05 4.15
N LEU A 95 -3.51 -0.66 5.14
CA LEU A 95 -3.25 -0.41 6.55
C LEU A 95 -1.76 -0.50 6.89
N SER A 96 -1.05 -1.47 6.33
CA SER A 96 0.40 -1.61 6.51
C SER A 96 1.15 -0.39 5.96
N SER A 97 0.67 0.21 4.87
CA SER A 97 1.28 1.39 4.26
C SER A 97 0.92 2.67 5.01
N LEU A 98 -0.31 2.77 5.51
CA LEU A 98 -0.83 3.95 6.22
C LEU A 98 -0.37 4.03 7.68
N LEU A 99 -0.44 2.91 8.40
CA LEU A 99 -0.18 2.85 9.84
C LEU A 99 1.22 2.25 10.13
N GLY A 100 1.82 1.55 9.17
CA GLY A 100 3.00 0.73 9.40
C GLY A 100 2.67 -0.67 9.94
N ASN A 101 3.56 -1.63 9.67
CA ASN A 101 3.40 -3.04 10.05
C ASN A 101 3.24 -3.24 11.56
N ASN A 102 3.96 -2.49 12.39
CA ASN A 102 3.91 -2.63 13.85
C ASN A 102 2.54 -2.24 14.42
N ASN A 103 1.98 -1.10 13.99
CA ASN A 103 0.69 -0.63 14.48
C ASN A 103 -0.45 -1.54 14.01
N LEU A 104 -0.37 -2.04 12.78
CA LEU A 104 -1.32 -3.03 12.27
C LEU A 104 -1.24 -4.34 13.07
N SER A 105 -0.03 -4.83 13.35
CA SER A 105 0.16 -6.05 14.16
C SER A 105 -0.41 -5.87 15.55
N ASN A 106 -0.09 -4.77 16.24
CA ASN A 106 -0.60 -4.50 17.59
C ASN A 106 -2.14 -4.41 17.61
N LEU A 107 -2.74 -3.79 16.59
CA LEU A 107 -4.19 -3.72 16.44
C LEU A 107 -4.79 -5.11 16.20
N ALA A 108 -4.19 -5.91 15.31
CA ALA A 108 -4.61 -7.28 15.04
C ALA A 108 -4.49 -8.18 16.29
N ASP A 109 -3.42 -8.02 17.07
CA ASP A 109 -3.18 -8.74 18.32
C ASP A 109 -4.20 -8.37 19.39
N THR A 110 -4.55 -7.10 19.50
CA THR A 110 -5.58 -6.64 20.45
C THR A 110 -6.95 -7.17 20.06
N VAL A 111 -7.30 -7.10 18.78
CA VAL A 111 -8.56 -7.66 18.26
C VAL A 111 -8.60 -9.17 18.47
N SER A 112 -7.50 -9.88 18.21
CA SER A 112 -7.36 -11.33 18.46
C SER A 112 -7.63 -11.67 19.92
N ARG A 113 -7.00 -10.95 20.86
CA ARG A 113 -7.19 -11.15 22.31
C ARG A 113 -8.60 -10.82 22.79
N LEU A 114 -9.25 -9.83 22.18
CA LEU A 114 -10.62 -9.44 22.55
C LEU A 114 -11.65 -10.44 22.03
N SER A 115 -11.49 -10.88 20.79
CA SER A 115 -12.49 -11.69 20.08
C SER A 115 -12.25 -13.19 20.17
N GLY A 116 -11.04 -13.62 20.55
CA GLY A 116 -10.61 -15.01 20.45
C GLY A 116 -10.30 -15.46 19.01
N LEU A 117 -10.27 -14.54 18.04
CA LEU A 117 -9.84 -14.82 16.67
C LEU A 117 -8.33 -15.08 16.61
N GLY A 118 -7.89 -15.87 15.62
CA GLY A 118 -6.47 -15.96 15.29
C GLY A 118 -5.96 -14.66 14.63
N ALA A 119 -4.66 -14.36 14.77
CA ALA A 119 -4.05 -13.14 14.23
C ALA A 119 -4.31 -12.92 12.72
N GLY A 120 -4.35 -14.00 11.93
CA GLY A 120 -4.67 -13.94 10.50
C GLY A 120 -6.11 -13.52 10.21
N SER A 121 -7.07 -14.07 10.96
CA SER A 121 -8.50 -13.70 10.87
C SER A 121 -8.73 -12.26 11.35
N SER A 122 -8.03 -11.84 12.42
CA SER A 122 -8.07 -10.45 12.92
C SER A 122 -7.49 -9.47 11.91
N SER A 123 -6.36 -9.80 11.27
CA SER A 123 -5.78 -8.97 10.20
C SER A 123 -6.69 -8.88 8.98
N SER A 124 -7.30 -10.01 8.58
CA SER A 124 -8.25 -10.05 7.46
C SER A 124 -9.49 -9.21 7.74
N LEU A 125 -10.03 -9.30 8.96
CA LEU A 125 -11.12 -8.43 9.42
C LEU A 125 -10.73 -6.96 9.32
N LEU A 126 -9.59 -6.56 9.89
CA LEU A 126 -9.11 -5.17 9.82
C LEU A 126 -8.92 -4.71 8.38
N GLY A 127 -8.40 -5.58 7.51
CA GLY A 127 -8.29 -5.32 6.09
C GLY A 127 -9.64 -5.10 5.41
N MET A 128 -10.67 -5.86 5.76
CA MET A 128 -12.03 -5.61 5.24
C MET A 128 -12.63 -4.31 5.77
N LEU A 129 -12.37 -3.97 7.04
CA LEU A 129 -12.92 -2.77 7.67
C LEU A 129 -12.25 -1.48 7.18
N ALA A 130 -11.00 -1.54 6.74
CA ALA A 130 -10.25 -0.37 6.32
C ALA A 130 -10.88 0.40 5.14
N PRO A 131 -11.16 -0.22 3.98
CA PRO A 131 -11.86 0.46 2.88
C PRO A 131 -13.23 1.02 3.30
N LEU A 132 -13.95 0.33 4.20
CA LEU A 132 -15.25 0.78 4.68
C LEU A 132 -15.11 2.04 5.54
N ALA A 133 -14.20 2.02 6.51
CA ALA A 133 -13.93 3.16 7.38
C ALA A 133 -13.44 4.37 6.57
N LEU A 134 -12.59 4.17 5.56
CA LEU A 134 -12.18 5.21 4.62
C LEU A 134 -13.37 5.76 3.81
N GLY A 135 -14.28 4.90 3.37
CA GLY A 135 -15.52 5.29 2.69
C GLY A 135 -16.40 6.19 3.56
N VAL A 136 -16.53 5.87 4.86
CA VAL A 136 -17.31 6.71 5.79
C VAL A 136 -16.62 8.07 5.99
N ILE A 137 -15.29 8.09 6.15
CA ILE A 137 -14.50 9.33 6.24
C ILE A 137 -14.69 10.17 4.97
N LYS A 138 -14.58 9.55 3.79
CA LYS A 138 -14.77 10.23 2.50
C LYS A 138 -16.17 10.84 2.40
N ARG A 139 -17.22 10.05 2.68
CA ARG A 139 -18.61 10.50 2.61
C ARG A 139 -18.88 11.67 3.54
N LYS A 140 -18.31 11.64 4.75
CA LYS A 140 -18.42 12.75 5.69
C LYS A 140 -17.67 13.99 5.21
N LEU A 141 -16.47 13.83 4.66
CA LEU A 141 -15.66 14.95 4.15
C LEU A 141 -16.31 15.62 2.93
N LEU A 142 -16.91 14.82 2.03
CA LEU A 142 -17.73 15.33 0.92
C LEU A 142 -18.99 16.05 1.39
N SER A 143 -19.49 15.74 2.59
CA SER A 143 -20.68 16.39 3.17
C SER A 143 -20.39 17.75 3.82
N ASP A 144 -19.14 18.06 4.17
CA ASP A 144 -18.74 19.30 4.85
C ASP A 144 -18.22 20.39 3.88
N ASP A 145 -18.54 20.29 2.58
CA ASP A 145 -18.14 21.20 1.48
C ASP A 145 -16.61 21.40 1.27
N ALA A 146 -15.77 20.84 2.14
CA ALA A 146 -14.32 20.98 2.14
C ALA A 146 -13.63 19.61 2.09
N PHE A 147 -13.19 19.22 0.88
CA PHE A 147 -12.42 17.99 0.66
C PHE A 147 -10.92 18.26 0.67
N ASP A 148 -10.36 18.43 1.87
CA ASP A 148 -8.93 18.68 2.08
C ASP A 148 -8.37 18.01 3.33
N LEU A 149 -7.04 17.92 3.39
CA LEU A 149 -6.28 17.28 4.47
C LEU A 149 -6.52 17.93 5.84
N SER A 150 -6.70 19.25 5.88
CA SER A 150 -6.88 20.00 7.13
C SER A 150 -8.28 19.75 7.71
N SER A 151 -9.29 19.73 6.85
CA SER A 151 -10.68 19.40 7.21
C SER A 151 -10.80 17.96 7.70
N MET A 152 -10.14 17.01 7.03
CA MET A 152 -10.07 15.61 7.49
C MET A 152 -9.40 15.50 8.87
N THR A 153 -8.24 16.11 9.06
CA THR A 153 -7.49 16.03 10.31
C THR A 153 -8.25 16.68 11.47
N SER A 154 -8.87 17.84 11.23
CA SER A 154 -9.70 18.51 12.23
C SER A 154 -10.91 17.68 12.63
N MET A 155 -11.55 17.01 11.66
CA MET A 155 -12.65 16.08 11.92
C MET A 155 -12.18 14.88 12.75
N LEU A 156 -11.10 14.21 12.36
CA LEU A 156 -10.59 13.02 13.04
C LEU A 156 -10.16 13.34 14.48
N THR A 157 -9.43 14.44 14.67
CA THR A 157 -9.01 14.90 16.00
C THR A 157 -10.21 15.32 16.85
N GLY A 158 -11.22 15.97 16.26
CA GLY A 158 -12.48 16.29 16.94
C GLY A 158 -13.29 15.06 17.37
N GLN A 159 -13.12 13.93 16.68
CA GLN A 159 -13.80 12.67 16.99
C GLN A 159 -13.00 11.76 17.94
N LYS A 160 -11.73 12.06 18.22
CA LYS A 160 -10.86 11.24 19.08
C LYS A 160 -11.49 10.95 20.43
N GLN A 161 -12.16 11.93 21.05
CA GLN A 161 -12.82 11.73 22.34
C GLN A 161 -14.00 10.74 22.27
N ASN A 162 -14.80 10.79 21.19
CA ASN A 162 -15.89 9.84 20.98
C ASN A 162 -15.38 8.43 20.64
N ILE A 163 -14.26 8.34 19.92
CA ILE A 163 -13.59 7.08 19.59
C ILE A 163 -13.01 6.44 20.85
N GLN A 164 -12.30 7.21 21.68
CA GLN A 164 -11.71 6.72 22.93
C GLN A 164 -12.76 6.28 23.94
N ALA A 165 -13.91 6.96 24.01
CA ALA A 165 -15.02 6.54 24.85
C ALA A 165 -15.62 5.18 24.43
N ALA A 166 -15.44 4.78 23.17
CA ALA A 166 -15.90 3.51 22.62
C ALA A 166 -14.81 2.42 22.59
N LEU A 167 -13.55 2.75 22.88
CA LEU A 167 -12.48 1.77 22.97
C LEU A 167 -12.70 0.89 24.21
N PRO A 168 -12.63 -0.46 24.08
CA PRO A 168 -12.61 -1.33 25.24
C PRO A 168 -11.43 -0.95 26.14
N GLN A 169 -11.64 -0.95 27.47
CA GLN A 169 -10.62 -0.54 28.47
C GLN A 169 -9.25 -1.22 28.27
N ARG A 170 -9.23 -2.42 27.65
CA ARG A 170 -8.01 -3.16 27.32
C ARG A 170 -7.14 -2.53 26.22
N PHE A 171 -7.69 -1.69 25.34
CA PHE A 171 -6.91 -0.93 24.35
C PHE A 171 -6.15 0.24 24.99
N ILE A 172 -6.65 0.77 26.11
CA ILE A 172 -6.06 1.92 26.80
C ILE A 172 -4.86 1.47 27.66
N GLN A 173 -4.86 0.22 28.12
CA GLN A 173 -3.80 -0.35 28.97
C GLN A 173 -2.45 -0.54 28.24
N ASP A 174 -2.45 -0.71 26.92
CA ASP A 174 -1.24 -0.99 26.12
C ASP A 174 -0.50 0.28 25.66
N ASN A 175 -1.12 1.45 25.83
CA ASN A 175 -0.58 2.74 25.36
C ASN A 175 0.37 3.45 26.36
N GLY A 176 0.92 2.73 27.34
CA GLY A 176 2.13 3.17 28.06
C GLY A 176 1.94 4.00 29.34
N GLU A 177 0.83 3.87 30.05
CA GLU A 177 0.74 4.32 31.45
C GLU A 177 0.46 3.09 32.35
N PRO A 178 1.28 2.81 33.37
CA PRO A 178 0.86 1.91 34.43
C PRO A 178 -0.34 2.58 35.09
N LEU A 179 -1.52 2.01 34.91
CA LEU A 179 -2.60 2.28 35.83
C LEU A 179 -2.14 1.72 37.17
N ASP A 180 -1.78 2.61 38.08
CA ASP A 180 -1.93 2.39 39.51
C ASP A 180 -3.41 2.11 39.76
N VAL A 181 -3.87 0.92 39.38
CA VAL A 181 -5.12 0.36 39.86
C VAL A 181 -4.83 0.03 41.30
N GLU A 182 -4.94 1.05 42.15
CA GLU A 182 -5.30 0.87 43.54
C GLU A 182 -6.57 0.02 43.50
N THR A 183 -6.39 -1.28 43.66
CA THR A 183 -7.45 -2.21 44.00
C THR A 183 -8.10 -1.61 45.24
N THR A 184 -9.20 -0.89 45.04
CA THR A 184 -10.12 -0.52 46.10
C THR A 184 -10.73 -1.84 46.57
N GLU A 185 -9.96 -2.55 47.40
CA GLU A 185 -10.47 -3.62 48.22
C GLU A 185 -11.53 -3.01 49.13
N LEU A 186 -12.77 -3.16 48.69
CA LEU A 186 -13.89 -3.15 49.60
C LEU A 186 -13.62 -4.24 50.64
N ASN A 187 -13.50 -3.77 51.88
CA ASN A 187 -13.79 -4.49 53.12
C ASN A 187 -12.58 -4.99 53.93
N LYS A 188 -12.01 -4.10 54.76
CA LYS A 188 -11.77 -4.45 56.17
C LYS A 188 -11.67 -3.21 57.06
N VAL A 189 -12.33 -3.32 58.21
CA VAL A 189 -12.58 -2.29 59.21
C VAL A 189 -11.40 -2.17 60.19
N GLU A 190 -11.17 -0.93 60.68
CA GLU A 190 -10.50 -0.48 61.93
C GLU A 190 -9.02 -0.01 61.86
N PRO A 191 -8.53 0.85 62.80
CA PRO A 191 -8.97 2.23 63.08
C PRO A 191 -7.78 3.24 63.10
N VAL A 192 -8.16 4.52 63.19
CA VAL A 192 -7.34 5.75 63.22
C VAL A 192 -6.14 5.71 64.17
N THR A 193 -4.99 6.25 63.77
CA THR A 193 -4.04 6.91 64.67
C THR A 193 -3.38 8.11 63.99
N VAL A 194 -3.67 9.30 64.53
CA VAL A 194 -3.03 10.59 64.23
C VAL A 194 -1.66 10.63 64.91
N THR A 195 -0.60 11.09 64.23
CA THR A 195 0.57 11.69 64.89
C THR A 195 1.34 12.61 63.93
N ASP A 196 1.56 13.84 64.40
CA ASP A 196 2.29 14.98 63.84
C ASP A 196 3.78 14.74 63.52
N LYS A 197 4.34 15.49 62.55
CA LYS A 197 5.35 16.57 62.80
C LYS A 197 6.05 17.13 61.54
N VAL A 198 5.88 18.44 61.33
CA VAL A 198 6.90 19.53 61.30
C VAL A 198 8.06 19.48 60.25
N THR A 199 7.96 20.42 59.29
CA THR A 199 8.94 21.46 58.87
C THR A 199 10.34 21.08 58.40
N HIS A 200 10.73 21.52 57.20
CA HIS A 200 11.78 22.54 56.95
C HIS A 200 11.77 23.05 55.50
N GLN A 201 11.84 24.37 55.38
CA GLN A 201 12.07 25.14 54.15
C GLN A 201 13.54 25.05 53.71
N HIS A 202 13.79 25.18 52.41
CA HIS A 202 14.99 25.87 51.92
C HIS A 202 14.75 26.41 50.49
N GLU A 203 14.75 27.74 50.35
CA GLU A 203 14.96 28.43 49.08
C GLU A 203 16.42 28.24 48.65
N THR A 204 16.65 28.03 47.35
CA THR A 204 17.80 28.63 46.64
C THR A 204 17.41 28.86 45.18
N LEU A 205 17.57 30.11 44.75
CA LEU A 205 17.58 30.53 43.35
C LEU A 205 18.93 30.13 42.76
N GLU A 206 18.97 29.49 41.60
CA GLU A 206 20.19 29.45 40.79
C GLU A 206 19.90 29.48 39.29
N ASP A 207 20.81 30.15 38.61
CA ASP A 207 20.66 30.92 37.39
C ASP A 207 20.87 30.08 36.12
N ASN A 208 20.21 30.51 35.04
CA ASN A 208 20.40 30.02 33.69
C ASN A 208 21.74 30.55 33.15
N SER A 209 22.70 29.68 32.88
CA SER A 209 23.56 29.84 31.69
C SER A 209 24.40 28.59 31.39
N ALA A 210 24.45 28.26 30.09
CA ALA A 210 25.34 27.29 29.44
C ALA A 210 24.95 25.79 29.47
N SER A 211 24.08 25.40 28.54
CA SER A 211 24.18 24.07 27.89
C SER A 211 23.68 24.07 26.45
N LEU A 212 24.15 25.03 25.64
CA LEU A 212 23.98 24.98 24.18
C LEU A 212 24.77 23.82 23.54
N PHE A 213 25.79 23.27 24.21
CA PHE A 213 26.57 22.13 23.74
C PHE A 213 25.94 20.75 24.04
N ALA A 214 24.95 20.67 24.93
CA ALA A 214 24.23 19.42 25.23
C ALA A 214 23.18 19.05 24.17
N LYS A 215 22.83 19.98 23.26
CA LYS A 215 21.81 19.78 22.23
C LYS A 215 22.36 19.39 20.85
N LEU A 216 23.68 19.37 20.66
CA LEU A 216 24.33 18.94 19.42
C LEU A 216 24.80 17.47 19.41
N ILE A 217 24.85 16.82 20.57
CA ILE A 217 25.26 15.42 20.71
C ILE A 217 24.33 14.42 19.99
N PRO A 218 22.99 14.59 19.92
CA PRO A 218 22.16 13.63 19.19
C PRO A 218 22.32 13.70 17.67
N TRP A 219 22.69 14.86 17.10
CA TRP A 219 22.83 15.03 15.64
C TRP A 219 24.18 14.52 15.12
N LEU A 220 25.24 14.60 15.93
CA LEU A 220 26.56 14.08 15.56
C LEU A 220 26.60 12.55 15.63
N MET A 221 25.83 11.94 16.54
CA MET A 221 25.63 10.48 16.61
C MET A 221 24.79 9.94 15.44
N LEU A 222 23.83 10.71 14.93
CA LEU A 222 23.03 10.32 13.76
C LEU A 222 23.88 10.32 12.47
N LEU A 223 24.77 11.31 12.31
CA LEU A 223 25.69 11.36 11.17
C LEU A 223 26.77 10.26 11.22
N ALA A 224 27.32 9.97 12.41
CA ALA A 224 28.25 8.86 12.60
C ALA A 224 27.59 7.49 12.37
N GLY A 225 26.31 7.35 12.75
CA GLY A 225 25.52 6.14 12.50
C GLY A 225 25.33 5.83 11.01
N ILE A 226 25.13 6.86 10.18
CA ILE A 226 24.98 6.70 8.72
C ILE A 226 26.31 6.31 8.05
N ILE A 227 27.45 6.84 8.53
CA ILE A 227 28.78 6.47 8.02
C ILE A 227 29.15 5.03 8.39
N VAL A 228 28.80 4.59 9.61
CA VAL A 228 28.99 3.19 10.05
C VAL A 228 28.06 2.25 9.30
N LEU A 229 26.80 2.65 9.02
CA LEU A 229 25.85 1.84 8.24
C LEU A 229 26.28 1.71 6.77
N TYR A 230 26.88 2.74 6.19
CA TYR A 230 27.48 2.70 4.85
C TYR A 230 28.70 1.77 4.78
N PHE A 231 29.58 1.80 5.80
CA PHE A 231 30.78 0.96 5.83
C PHE A 231 30.47 -0.51 6.17
N LEU A 232 29.41 -0.77 6.96
CA LEU A 232 28.96 -2.13 7.29
C LEU A 232 28.22 -2.81 6.13
N PHE A 233 27.61 -2.04 5.22
CA PHE A 233 26.88 -2.58 4.06
C PHE A 233 27.69 -2.53 2.75
N SER A 234 28.77 -1.74 2.69
CA SER A 234 29.67 -1.69 1.52
C SER A 234 30.86 -2.66 1.62
N GLY A 235 31.07 -3.29 2.78
CA GLY A 235 32.12 -4.28 2.96
C GLY A 235 31.69 -5.69 2.56
N LYS A 236 31.80 -6.04 1.26
CA LYS A 236 32.26 -7.35 0.73
C LYS A 236 31.81 -7.59 -0.72
N SER A 237 32.71 -7.36 -1.68
CA SER A 237 32.88 -8.20 -2.86
C SER A 237 34.12 -7.78 -3.67
N ASP A 238 35.30 -8.04 -3.11
CA ASP A 238 36.52 -8.13 -3.93
C ASP A 238 36.48 -9.46 -4.69
N GLY A 239 35.93 -9.41 -5.90
CA GLY A 239 36.05 -10.48 -6.89
C GLY A 239 37.33 -10.28 -7.70
N GLU A 240 38.48 -10.60 -7.10
CA GLU A 240 39.74 -10.65 -7.83
C GLU A 240 39.75 -11.83 -8.81
N LYS A 241 40.04 -11.51 -10.06
CA LYS A 241 40.21 -12.45 -11.16
C LYS A 241 41.47 -13.28 -10.92
N VAL A 242 41.35 -14.60 -11.00
CA VAL A 242 42.51 -15.46 -11.31
C VAL A 242 42.15 -16.36 -12.49
N VAL A 243 42.76 -16.04 -13.62
CA VAL A 243 42.94 -16.95 -14.75
C VAL A 243 44.08 -17.88 -14.38
N GLU A 244 43.82 -19.17 -14.28
CA GLU A 244 44.87 -20.19 -14.40
C GLU A 244 44.39 -21.35 -15.26
N LYS A 245 45.29 -21.75 -16.15
CA LYS A 245 45.13 -22.61 -17.31
C LYS A 245 45.84 -23.93 -17.00
N GLN A 246 45.15 -25.08 -17.13
CA GLN A 246 45.74 -26.42 -17.29
C GLN A 246 44.58 -27.39 -17.62
N THR A 247 44.38 -27.91 -18.84
CA THR A 247 45.16 -28.84 -19.70
C THR A 247 45.19 -30.29 -19.20
N SER A 248 44.69 -31.19 -20.09
CA SER A 248 44.71 -32.69 -20.09
C SER A 248 43.54 -33.34 -19.31
N THR A 249 42.79 -34.34 -19.78
CA THR A 249 43.02 -35.44 -20.74
C THR A 249 41.65 -36.03 -21.13
N SER A 250 41.25 -35.97 -22.41
CA SER A 250 40.96 -37.12 -23.31
C SER A 250 40.48 -38.45 -22.70
N GLU A 251 39.23 -38.83 -22.95
CA GLU A 251 38.81 -40.23 -23.19
C GLU A 251 37.53 -40.20 -24.05
N ILE A 252 37.68 -40.26 -25.37
CA ILE A 252 37.52 -41.42 -26.28
C ILE A 252 36.07 -41.92 -26.44
N ILE A 253 35.73 -42.01 -27.73
CA ILE A 253 34.47 -42.28 -28.40
C ILE A 253 34.31 -43.79 -28.62
N GLU A 254 33.09 -44.31 -28.50
CA GLU A 254 32.59 -45.44 -29.31
C GLU A 254 31.06 -45.28 -29.51
N ARG A 255 30.60 -44.74 -30.64
CA ARG A 255 30.15 -45.44 -31.87
C ARG A 255 29.21 -46.63 -31.62
N SER A 256 27.92 -46.44 -31.96
CA SER A 256 27.27 -47.20 -33.05
C SER A 256 25.93 -46.55 -33.44
N ALA A 257 25.79 -46.27 -34.73
CA ALA A 257 24.55 -45.91 -35.41
C ALA A 257 23.80 -47.17 -35.84
N THR A 258 22.49 -47.07 -36.16
CA THR A 258 21.84 -47.70 -37.34
C THR A 258 20.31 -47.45 -37.37
N THR A 259 19.93 -46.62 -38.36
CA THR A 259 18.80 -46.69 -39.33
C THR A 259 17.31 -46.70 -38.92
N ALA A 260 16.59 -45.78 -39.57
CA ALA A 260 15.16 -45.69 -39.93
C ALA A 260 14.70 -46.84 -40.89
N PRO A 261 13.50 -46.86 -41.55
CA PRO A 261 12.38 -45.88 -41.60
C PRO A 261 10.92 -46.45 -41.68
N GLU A 262 9.93 -45.53 -41.75
CA GLU A 262 8.74 -45.52 -42.65
C GLU A 262 7.56 -46.53 -42.52
N ASN A 263 6.31 -45.99 -42.58
CA ASN A 263 5.15 -46.38 -43.45
C ASN A 263 3.79 -45.94 -42.79
N THR A 264 3.13 -44.85 -43.21
CA THR A 264 2.00 -44.70 -44.19
C THR A 264 0.60 -45.18 -43.73
N GLN A 265 -0.31 -44.19 -43.51
CA GLN A 265 -1.72 -43.96 -43.94
C GLN A 265 -2.63 -45.11 -44.49
N PRO A 266 -3.94 -44.91 -44.84
CA PRO A 266 -5.11 -44.20 -44.25
C PRO A 266 -6.47 -44.99 -44.42
N LEU A 267 -7.60 -44.53 -43.83
CA LEU A 267 -9.01 -44.86 -44.25
C LEU A 267 -9.93 -43.72 -43.73
N ILE A 268 -10.50 -42.77 -44.49
CA ILE A 268 -11.67 -42.78 -45.42
C ILE A 268 -12.93 -43.49 -44.88
N ASN A 269 -14.01 -42.74 -44.58
CA ASN A 269 -15.35 -43.04 -45.11
C ASN A 269 -16.37 -41.87 -44.99
N ASP A 270 -17.25 -41.84 -45.98
CA ASP A 270 -18.19 -40.82 -46.48
C ASP A 270 -19.58 -40.75 -45.78
N ASN A 271 -20.12 -39.51 -45.67
CA ASN A 271 -21.46 -38.96 -46.02
C ASN A 271 -22.79 -39.71 -45.67
N PRO A 272 -24.01 -39.08 -45.67
CA PRO A 272 -24.50 -38.02 -46.59
C PRO A 272 -25.37 -36.87 -46.00
N VAL A 273 -25.71 -35.94 -46.92
CA VAL A 273 -26.42 -34.65 -46.79
C VAL A 273 -27.87 -34.74 -47.34
N ALA A 274 -28.74 -33.81 -46.89
CA ALA A 274 -29.91 -33.17 -47.55
C ALA A 274 -31.35 -33.62 -47.14
N PRO A 275 -32.44 -32.80 -47.30
CA PRO A 275 -32.57 -31.32 -47.53
C PRO A 275 -33.71 -30.58 -46.75
N GLU A 276 -33.74 -29.23 -46.89
CA GLU A 276 -34.89 -28.28 -46.98
C GLU A 276 -35.65 -27.65 -45.75
N LYS A 277 -35.35 -26.34 -45.51
CA LYS A 277 -36.14 -25.07 -45.33
C LYS A 277 -37.69 -25.07 -45.13
N PRO A 278 -38.36 -23.92 -44.82
CA PRO A 278 -38.07 -22.70 -44.00
C PRO A 278 -39.18 -22.41 -42.94
N GLU A 279 -38.95 -21.56 -41.93
CA GLU A 279 -39.97 -20.58 -41.47
C GLU A 279 -39.40 -19.51 -40.52
N GLU A 280 -39.85 -18.28 -40.73
CA GLU A 280 -39.44 -17.01 -40.09
C GLU A 280 -39.96 -16.83 -38.66
N SER A 281 -39.15 -16.16 -37.82
CA SER A 281 -39.46 -14.88 -37.14
C SER A 281 -38.98 -14.80 -35.69
N GLY A 282 -38.23 -13.73 -35.39
CA GLY A 282 -38.37 -13.01 -34.12
C GLY A 282 -37.36 -13.27 -33.00
N GLN A 283 -36.23 -12.55 -33.06
CA GLN A 283 -35.53 -11.92 -31.92
C GLN A 283 -34.99 -12.82 -30.78
N SER A 284 -33.70 -13.16 -30.83
CA SER A 284 -32.73 -12.98 -29.73
C SER A 284 -31.32 -13.28 -30.23
N ASP A 285 -30.32 -12.69 -29.58
CA ASP A 285 -28.91 -13.15 -29.57
C ASP A 285 -28.00 -12.77 -30.74
N THR A 286 -27.70 -11.48 -30.86
CA THR A 286 -26.42 -11.00 -31.40
C THR A 286 -25.65 -10.22 -30.34
N LYS A 287 -25.15 -10.90 -29.30
CA LYS A 287 -24.03 -10.39 -28.48
C LYS A 287 -23.23 -11.50 -27.76
N SER A 288 -23.16 -12.69 -28.34
CA SER A 288 -22.33 -13.77 -27.80
C SER A 288 -21.55 -14.49 -28.90
N MET A 289 -20.84 -13.74 -29.74
CA MET A 289 -19.78 -14.25 -30.61
C MET A 289 -18.73 -13.14 -30.85
N MET A 290 -18.14 -12.64 -29.77
CA MET A 290 -16.83 -11.97 -29.81
C MET A 290 -16.14 -12.20 -28.46
N GLU A 291 -16.07 -13.47 -28.08
CA GLU A 291 -15.22 -13.98 -27.03
C GLU A 291 -14.33 -15.03 -27.69
N GLN A 292 -13.02 -14.95 -27.41
CA GLN A 292 -11.91 -15.79 -27.88
C GLN A 292 -11.30 -15.45 -29.25
N ALA A 293 -10.32 -14.56 -29.21
CA ALA A 293 -8.92 -14.94 -29.50
C ALA A 293 -7.96 -13.82 -29.06
N ILE A 294 -7.58 -13.80 -27.79
CA ILE A 294 -6.23 -13.37 -27.40
C ILE A 294 -5.71 -14.44 -26.42
N PRO A 295 -4.62 -15.14 -26.74
CA PRO A 295 -4.06 -16.14 -25.86
C PRO A 295 -3.60 -15.50 -24.55
N ALA A 296 -3.78 -16.24 -23.46
CA ALA A 296 -3.26 -15.94 -22.15
C ALA A 296 -1.71 -15.84 -22.20
N ALA A 297 -1.21 -14.62 -22.37
CA ALA A 297 0.11 -14.18 -21.95
C ALA A 297 -0.11 -13.02 -20.96
N GLY A 298 0.67 -12.98 -19.88
CA GLY A 298 0.40 -12.21 -18.65
C GLY A 298 -0.18 -10.81 -18.87
N LYS A 299 -1.22 -10.48 -18.09
CA LYS A 299 -1.84 -9.16 -18.02
C LYS A 299 -0.87 -8.15 -17.38
N ILE A 300 0.20 -7.84 -18.09
CA ILE A 300 1.02 -6.66 -17.82
C ILE A 300 0.14 -5.47 -18.20
N ASN A 301 -0.29 -4.72 -17.19
CA ASN A 301 -1.02 -3.49 -17.43
C ASN A 301 0.00 -2.42 -17.85
N ILE A 302 0.37 -2.44 -19.13
CA ILE A 302 1.39 -1.59 -19.76
C ILE A 302 1.21 -0.11 -19.38
N THR A 303 -0.04 0.36 -19.30
CA THR A 303 -0.39 1.72 -18.87
C THR A 303 -0.02 2.00 -17.41
N ASN A 304 -0.20 1.02 -16.52
CA ASN A 304 0.14 1.15 -15.11
C ASN A 304 1.66 1.05 -14.90
N GLU A 305 2.36 0.17 -15.62
CA GLU A 305 3.82 0.12 -15.58
C GLU A 305 4.43 1.44 -16.06
N LEU A 306 3.91 2.01 -17.16
CA LEU A 306 4.36 3.31 -17.64
C LEU A 306 4.10 4.42 -16.61
N ARG A 307 2.91 4.43 -15.99
CA ARG A 307 2.57 5.39 -14.93
C ARG A 307 3.53 5.29 -13.75
N ASN A 308 3.82 4.07 -13.30
CA ASN A 308 4.72 3.84 -12.18
C ASN A 308 6.15 4.29 -12.50
N ASN A 309 6.64 3.98 -13.72
CA ASN A 309 7.96 4.43 -14.16
C ASN A 309 8.04 5.96 -14.27
N LEU A 310 7.03 6.61 -14.86
CA LEU A 310 6.97 8.08 -14.93
C LEU A 310 6.89 8.73 -13.54
N SER A 311 6.17 8.11 -12.60
CA SER A 311 6.11 8.56 -11.21
C SER A 311 7.48 8.47 -10.53
N ASN A 312 8.19 7.34 -10.69
CA ASN A 312 9.52 7.14 -10.12
C ASN A 312 10.55 8.14 -10.68
N ILE A 313 10.51 8.40 -11.99
CA ILE A 313 11.35 9.43 -12.62
C ILE A 313 11.05 10.81 -12.04
N THR A 314 9.76 11.17 -11.95
CA THR A 314 9.31 12.47 -11.41
C THR A 314 9.74 12.65 -9.95
N GLN A 315 9.63 11.59 -9.14
CA GLN A 315 10.05 11.59 -7.74
C GLN A 315 11.57 11.71 -7.60
N GLY A 316 12.32 10.96 -8.41
CA GLY A 316 13.79 11.05 -8.46
C GLY A 316 14.25 12.45 -8.83
N LEU A 317 13.73 13.01 -9.93
CA LEU A 317 14.03 14.37 -10.40
C LEU A 317 13.65 15.44 -9.36
N SER A 318 12.56 15.27 -8.63
CA SER A 318 12.16 16.18 -7.55
C SER A 318 13.14 16.17 -6.37
N GLY A 319 13.76 15.01 -6.10
CA GLY A 319 14.73 14.79 -5.03
C GLY A 319 16.15 15.29 -5.34
N ILE A 320 16.45 15.70 -6.58
CA ILE A 320 17.78 16.18 -6.96
C ILE A 320 18.06 17.53 -6.31
N ARG A 321 19.13 17.57 -5.51
CA ARG A 321 19.62 18.79 -4.83
C ARG A 321 21.08 19.08 -5.13
N ASP A 322 21.81 18.09 -5.63
CA ASP A 322 23.25 18.14 -5.88
C ASP A 322 23.64 17.12 -6.96
N ILE A 323 24.94 17.10 -7.27
CA ILE A 323 25.53 16.21 -8.27
C ILE A 323 25.42 14.72 -7.86
N GLU A 324 25.47 14.40 -6.57
CA GLU A 324 25.40 12.99 -6.12
C GLU A 324 23.98 12.42 -6.23
N SER A 325 22.97 13.18 -5.80
CA SER A 325 21.56 12.86 -5.97
C SER A 325 21.16 12.78 -7.45
N ALA A 326 21.74 13.63 -8.31
CA ALA A 326 21.58 13.53 -9.76
C ALA A 326 22.14 12.20 -10.31
N LYS A 327 23.37 11.82 -9.91
CA LYS A 327 23.99 10.55 -10.31
C LYS A 327 23.18 9.35 -9.80
N ALA A 328 22.66 9.41 -8.58
CA ALA A 328 21.82 8.35 -8.00
C ALA A 328 20.49 8.16 -8.75
N THR A 329 20.04 9.18 -9.50
CA THR A 329 18.78 9.12 -10.26
C THR A 329 18.98 8.54 -11.68
N ILE A 330 20.21 8.53 -12.22
CA ILE A 330 20.50 8.00 -13.57
C ILE A 330 20.01 6.56 -13.76
N PRO A 331 20.28 5.60 -12.86
CA PRO A 331 19.84 4.21 -13.06
C PRO A 331 18.32 4.06 -13.19
N ALA A 332 17.57 4.90 -12.46
CA ALA A 332 16.11 4.90 -12.54
C ALA A 332 15.62 5.45 -13.90
N ILE A 333 16.27 6.49 -14.41
CA ILE A 333 15.96 7.07 -15.73
C ILE A 333 16.33 6.07 -16.84
N ASP A 334 17.46 5.39 -16.75
CA ASP A 334 17.90 4.40 -17.74
C ASP A 334 17.00 3.15 -17.76
N ALA A 335 16.56 2.68 -16.58
CA ALA A 335 15.61 1.59 -16.48
C ALA A 335 14.27 1.96 -17.13
N ALA A 336 13.79 3.18 -16.88
CA ALA A 336 12.58 3.68 -17.52
C ALA A 336 12.75 3.85 -19.03
N ASN A 337 13.89 4.36 -19.50
CA ASN A 337 14.22 4.47 -20.92
C ASN A 337 14.18 3.11 -21.62
N SER A 338 14.76 2.09 -21.00
CA SER A 338 14.75 0.72 -21.52
C SER A 338 13.32 0.19 -21.63
N LYS A 339 12.52 0.35 -20.58
CA LYS A 339 11.14 -0.14 -20.53
C LYS A 339 10.22 0.58 -21.51
N ILE A 340 10.37 1.90 -21.64
CA ILE A 340 9.63 2.72 -22.60
C ILE A 340 10.03 2.32 -24.03
N GLY A 341 11.32 2.08 -24.29
CA GLY A 341 11.81 1.59 -25.58
C GLY A 341 11.23 0.22 -25.96
N GLU A 342 11.15 -0.73 -25.03
CA GLU A 342 10.47 -2.02 -25.23
C GLU A 342 8.99 -1.81 -25.61
N MET A 343 8.31 -0.90 -24.91
CA MET A 343 6.91 -0.56 -25.20
C MET A 343 6.74 0.12 -26.57
N THR A 344 7.69 0.96 -26.98
CA THR A 344 7.68 1.57 -28.32
C THR A 344 7.81 0.51 -29.40
N GLY A 345 8.64 -0.52 -29.19
CA GLY A 345 8.75 -1.65 -30.11
C GLY A 345 7.45 -2.45 -30.24
N MET A 346 6.60 -2.44 -29.21
CA MET A 346 5.28 -3.08 -29.22
C MET A 346 4.17 -2.15 -29.73
N LEU A 347 4.45 -0.85 -29.91
CA LEU A 347 3.45 0.17 -30.21
C LEU A 347 2.64 -0.19 -31.45
N ASP A 348 3.28 -0.62 -32.55
CA ASP A 348 2.57 -0.95 -33.80
C ASP A 348 1.55 -2.08 -33.63
N SER A 349 1.78 -3.00 -32.69
CA SER A 349 0.90 -4.13 -32.38
C SER A 349 -0.24 -3.78 -31.41
N MET A 350 -0.27 -2.56 -30.88
CA MET A 350 -1.29 -2.14 -29.89
C MET A 350 -2.60 -1.67 -30.55
N PRO A 351 -3.76 -1.95 -29.94
CA PRO A 351 -5.04 -1.40 -30.39
C PRO A 351 -5.11 0.12 -30.15
N ALA A 352 -5.82 0.84 -31.02
CA ALA A 352 -5.92 2.31 -31.00
C ALA A 352 -6.35 2.91 -29.64
N PRO A 353 -7.29 2.32 -28.87
CA PRO A 353 -7.63 2.81 -27.53
C PRO A 353 -6.46 2.76 -26.54
N ALA A 354 -5.59 1.75 -26.63
CA ALA A 354 -4.42 1.61 -25.76
C ALA A 354 -3.33 2.64 -26.10
N LYS A 355 -3.09 2.86 -27.40
CA LYS A 355 -2.21 3.93 -27.90
C LYS A 355 -2.66 5.30 -27.39
N GLY A 356 -3.96 5.59 -27.49
CA GLY A 356 -4.53 6.85 -27.01
C GLY A 356 -4.43 7.04 -25.49
N ALA A 357 -4.57 5.98 -24.69
CA ALA A 357 -4.41 6.05 -23.24
C ALA A 357 -2.95 6.33 -22.83
N ILE A 358 -2.00 5.69 -23.50
CA ILE A 358 -0.57 5.91 -23.29
C ILE A 358 -0.17 7.34 -23.69
N GLY A 359 -0.59 7.79 -24.88
CA GLY A 359 -0.32 9.16 -25.35
C GLY A 359 -0.85 10.22 -24.37
N LYS A 360 -2.10 10.09 -23.88
CA LYS A 360 -2.66 11.00 -22.88
C LYS A 360 -1.86 11.06 -21.58
N LEU A 361 -1.40 9.90 -21.10
CA LEU A 361 -0.59 9.83 -19.88
C LEU A 361 0.75 10.57 -20.07
N ILE A 362 1.41 10.35 -21.21
CA ILE A 362 2.66 11.01 -21.57
C ILE A 362 2.47 12.52 -21.70
N SER A 363 1.44 12.96 -22.43
CA SER A 363 1.12 14.38 -22.59
C SER A 363 0.81 15.07 -21.26
N SER A 364 0.21 14.34 -20.30
CA SER A 364 -0.05 14.86 -18.96
C SER A 364 1.20 14.96 -18.09
N ALA A 365 2.17 14.06 -18.28
CA ALA A 365 3.40 13.99 -17.48
C ALA A 365 4.51 14.93 -18.02
N LEU A 366 4.53 15.17 -19.33
CA LEU A 366 5.58 15.95 -20.00
C LEU A 366 5.80 17.36 -19.38
N PRO A 367 4.77 18.16 -19.04
CA PRO A 367 4.97 19.47 -18.43
C PRO A 367 5.65 19.40 -17.06
N GLN A 368 5.36 18.37 -16.26
CA GLN A 368 5.98 18.19 -14.94
C GLN A 368 7.44 17.75 -15.08
N LEU A 369 7.74 16.87 -16.03
CA LEU A 369 9.11 16.46 -16.34
C LEU A 369 9.94 17.65 -16.85
N GLN A 370 9.36 18.52 -17.69
CA GLN A 370 10.01 19.74 -18.14
C GLN A 370 10.35 20.66 -16.96
N MET A 371 9.38 20.95 -16.09
CA MET A 371 9.59 21.80 -14.92
C MET A 371 10.69 21.25 -13.99
N LEU A 372 10.70 19.94 -13.76
CA LEU A 372 11.71 19.30 -12.90
C LEU A 372 13.08 19.23 -13.57
N SER A 373 13.13 19.04 -14.89
CA SER A 373 14.36 19.12 -15.67
C SER A 373 14.96 20.52 -15.60
N ASP A 374 14.14 21.57 -15.75
CA ASP A 374 14.57 22.96 -15.62
C ASP A 374 15.11 23.25 -14.20
N LYS A 375 14.41 22.74 -13.17
CA LYS A 375 14.86 22.84 -11.78
C LYS A 375 16.21 22.15 -11.56
N ALA A 376 16.39 20.95 -12.10
CA ALA A 376 17.66 20.22 -12.02
C ALA A 376 18.79 20.93 -12.78
N ASN A 377 18.49 21.51 -13.94
CA ASN A 377 19.44 22.28 -14.75
C ASN A 377 19.89 23.59 -14.08
N ASN A 378 19.07 24.16 -13.21
CA ASN A 378 19.45 25.32 -12.40
C ASN A 378 20.46 24.99 -11.30
N ILE A 379 20.75 23.71 -11.04
CA ILE A 379 21.79 23.28 -10.09
C ILE A 379 23.12 23.18 -10.85
N PRO A 380 24.18 23.90 -10.41
CA PRO A 380 25.49 23.86 -11.07
C PRO A 380 26.03 22.43 -11.21
N GLY A 381 26.37 22.04 -12.44
CA GLY A 381 26.97 20.72 -12.77
C GLY A 381 25.99 19.54 -12.84
N VAL A 382 24.74 19.69 -12.41
CA VAL A 382 23.72 18.62 -12.50
C VAL A 382 23.22 18.43 -13.93
N GLY A 383 23.02 19.51 -14.68
CA GLY A 383 22.52 19.44 -16.04
C GLY A 383 23.38 18.58 -16.97
N GLU A 384 24.71 18.71 -16.87
CA GLU A 384 25.66 17.93 -17.69
C GLU A 384 25.55 16.41 -17.44
N ILE A 385 25.09 16.02 -16.25
CA ILE A 385 24.97 14.64 -15.83
C ILE A 385 23.64 14.04 -16.25
N ILE A 386 22.54 14.79 -16.08
CA ILE A 386 21.20 14.25 -16.24
C ILE A 386 20.60 14.48 -17.62
N ASN A 387 21.00 15.53 -18.33
CA ASN A 387 20.47 15.86 -19.65
C ASN A 387 20.62 14.75 -20.70
N PRO A 388 21.72 13.98 -20.77
CA PRO A 388 21.82 12.86 -21.72
C PRO A 388 20.71 11.82 -21.52
N ALA A 389 20.42 11.46 -20.26
CA ALA A 389 19.40 10.48 -19.92
C ALA A 389 17.97 11.01 -20.15
N LEU A 390 17.73 12.30 -19.84
CA LEU A 390 16.46 12.97 -20.07
C LEU A 390 16.16 13.19 -21.56
N ASN A 391 17.18 13.45 -22.37
CA ASN A 391 17.02 13.59 -23.81
C ASN A 391 16.62 12.26 -24.45
N ALA A 392 17.25 11.15 -24.05
CA ALA A 392 16.86 9.80 -24.49
C ALA A 392 15.41 9.46 -24.09
N LEU A 393 15.00 9.89 -22.89
CA LEU A 393 13.63 9.73 -22.42
C LEU A 393 12.64 10.51 -23.28
N SER A 394 12.93 11.79 -23.53
CA SER A 394 12.10 12.65 -24.38
C SER A 394 11.94 12.06 -25.80
N GLU A 395 13.03 11.57 -26.39
CA GLU A 395 13.00 10.95 -27.71
C GLU A 395 12.11 9.70 -27.75
N ASN A 396 12.18 8.85 -26.72
CA ASN A 396 11.33 7.66 -26.64
C ASN A 396 9.86 8.01 -26.37
N LEU A 397 9.60 9.03 -25.56
CA LEU A 397 8.23 9.50 -25.28
C LEU A 397 7.56 10.14 -26.51
N GLN A 398 8.32 10.82 -27.36
CA GLN A 398 7.80 11.40 -28.61
C GLN A 398 7.32 10.34 -29.60
N LYS A 399 7.86 9.12 -29.56
CA LYS A 399 7.42 8.02 -30.43
C LYS A 399 6.00 7.52 -30.11
N PHE A 400 5.42 7.93 -28.99
CA PHE A 400 4.04 7.63 -28.60
C PHE A 400 3.03 8.75 -28.91
N GLN A 401 3.50 9.90 -29.40
CA GLN A 401 2.65 11.06 -29.72
C GLN A 401 2.14 11.04 -31.16
#